data_AF-A0A929PJP1-F1
#
_entry.id   AF-A0A929PJP1-F1
#
_cell.length_a   1.000
_cell.length_b   1.000
_cell.length_c   1.000
_cell.angle_alpha   90.00
_cell.angle_beta   90.00
_cell.angle_gamma   90.00
#
_symmetry.space_group_name_H-M   'P 1'
#
loop_
_entity.id
_entity.type
_entity.pdbx_description
1 polymer ?
#
loop_
_entity_poly.entity_id
_entity_poly.type
_entity_poly.pdbx_seq_one_letter_code
_entity_poly.pdbx_strand_id
1 'polypeptide(L)' 'RSGETEDNFIADLVVGTSAGQIKTGAPARSDRNAKYNQLMRIEEELGEESEYPGIDFRMDYLA' A
#
# COMPACT_ATOMS: atom_id res chain seq x y z
N ARG A 1 7.26 -7.65 -8.44
CA ARG A 1 7.88 -8.40 -9.57
C ARG A 1 8.38 -7.42 -10.64
N SER A 2 9.30 -7.81 -11.52
CA SER A 2 9.87 -6.92 -12.55
C SER A 2 8.90 -6.63 -13.71
N GLY A 3 8.11 -7.61 -14.13
CA GLY A 3 6.97 -7.42 -15.02
C GLY A 3 5.67 -7.36 -14.23
N GLU A 4 5.05 -6.17 -14.17
CA GLU A 4 3.75 -6.00 -13.54
C GLU A 4 2.72 -5.44 -14.49
N THR A 5 1.48 -5.61 -14.07
CA THR A 5 0.28 -5.20 -14.78
C THR A 5 -0.34 -4.00 -14.08
N GLU A 6 -1.42 -3.45 -14.63
CA GLU A 6 -2.22 -2.41 -13.96
C GLU A 6 -3.03 -2.94 -12.77
N ASP A 7 -3.03 -4.26 -12.53
CA ASP A 7 -3.71 -4.87 -11.39
C ASP A 7 -3.12 -4.33 -10.07
N ASN A 8 -3.97 -3.78 -9.22
CA ASN A 8 -3.60 -3.13 -7.98
C ASN A 8 -3.85 -3.98 -6.72
N PHE A 9 -4.19 -5.26 -6.85
CA PHE A 9 -4.53 -6.18 -5.77
C PHE A 9 -3.57 -6.15 -4.57
N ILE A 10 -2.27 -5.97 -4.81
CA ILE A 10 -1.27 -5.95 -3.73
C ILE A 10 -1.39 -4.72 -2.81
N ALA A 11 -2.05 -3.65 -3.27
CA ALA A 11 -2.39 -2.48 -2.44
C ALA A 11 -3.48 -2.84 -1.41
N ASP A 12 -4.53 -3.52 -1.82
CA ASP A 12 -5.58 -3.98 -0.92
C ASP A 12 -5.04 -5.08 0.03
N LEU A 13 -4.17 -5.96 -0.48
CA LEU A 13 -3.55 -7.02 0.33
C LEU A 13 -2.72 -6.47 1.49
N VAL A 14 -1.88 -5.44 1.26
CA VAL A 14 -1.03 -4.88 2.33
C VAL A 14 -1.87 -4.21 3.42
N VAL A 15 -2.95 -3.52 3.05
CA VAL A 15 -3.85 -2.87 4.01
C VAL A 15 -4.65 -3.92 4.78
N GLY A 16 -5.28 -4.87 4.08
CA GLY A 16 -6.12 -5.90 4.71
C GLY A 16 -5.35 -6.86 5.62
N THR A 17 -4.03 -7.01 5.42
CA THR A 17 -3.16 -7.80 6.31
C THR A 17 -2.45 -6.96 7.37
N SER A 18 -2.65 -5.63 7.38
CA SER A 18 -1.96 -4.71 8.29
C SER A 18 -0.43 -4.87 8.27
N ALA A 19 0.15 -5.15 7.09
CA ALA A 19 1.57 -5.47 6.98
C ALA A 19 2.51 -4.24 7.17
N GLY A 20 1.97 -3.02 7.18
CA GLY A 20 2.70 -1.79 7.52
C GLY A 20 3.66 -1.25 6.45
N GLN A 21 4.00 -2.05 5.43
CA GLN A 21 4.94 -1.66 4.38
C GLN A 21 4.67 -2.39 3.06
N ILE A 22 4.94 -1.70 1.94
CA ILE A 22 4.83 -2.27 0.60
C ILE A 22 5.93 -1.73 -0.30
N LYS A 23 6.49 -2.61 -1.14
CA LYS A 23 7.36 -2.22 -2.24
C LYS A 23 6.70 -2.59 -3.56
N THR A 24 6.27 -1.59 -4.31
CA THR A 24 5.62 -1.79 -5.61
C THR A 24 6.42 -1.23 -6.81
N GLY A 25 7.47 -0.43 -6.60
CA GLY A 25 8.35 0.06 -7.67
C GLY A 25 8.67 1.54 -7.50
N ALA A 26 9.33 2.16 -8.48
CA ALA A 26 9.45 3.62 -8.52
C ALA A 26 8.11 4.25 -8.93
N PRO A 27 7.83 5.52 -8.55
CA PRO A 27 6.64 6.27 -9.00
C PRO A 27 6.79 6.76 -10.45
N ALA A 28 7.13 5.83 -11.34
CA ALA A 28 7.34 6.05 -12.75
C ALA A 28 6.93 4.76 -13.47
N ARG A 29 5.94 4.90 -14.38
CA ARG A 29 5.12 3.85 -15.05
C ARG A 29 3.77 3.58 -14.38
N SER A 30 2.75 3.41 -15.22
CA SER A 30 1.35 3.24 -14.84
C SER A 30 1.13 1.95 -14.04
N ASP A 31 1.76 0.84 -14.43
CA ASP A 31 1.69 -0.44 -13.72
C ASP A 31 2.06 -0.32 -12.24
N ARG A 32 2.95 0.63 -11.89
CA ARG A 32 3.40 0.88 -10.51
C ARG A 32 2.53 1.91 -9.83
N ASN A 33 2.23 2.99 -10.55
CA ASN A 33 1.35 4.05 -10.07
C ASN A 33 -0.06 3.51 -9.76
N ALA A 34 -0.55 2.47 -10.44
CA ALA A 34 -1.83 1.83 -10.14
C ALA A 34 -1.96 1.40 -8.68
N LYS A 35 -0.87 0.88 -8.07
CA LYS A 35 -0.86 0.45 -6.66
C LYS A 35 -0.80 1.64 -5.71
N TYR A 36 0.05 2.64 -5.99
CA TYR A 36 0.11 3.86 -5.20
C TYR A 36 -1.22 4.62 -5.22
N ASN A 37 -1.85 4.73 -6.40
CA ASN A 37 -3.15 5.36 -6.55
C ASN A 37 -4.25 4.58 -5.81
N GLN A 38 -4.17 3.25 -5.80
CA GLN A 38 -5.10 2.45 -5.02
C GLN A 38 -4.93 2.66 -3.51
N LEU A 39 -3.69 2.76 -3.00
CA LEU A 39 -3.44 3.10 -1.60
C LEU A 39 -4.04 4.45 -1.22
N MET A 40 -3.88 5.47 -2.07
CA MET A 40 -4.50 6.79 -1.84
C MET A 40 -6.03 6.73 -1.83
N ARG A 41 -6.64 5.90 -2.70
CA ARG A 41 -8.11 5.69 -2.68
C ARG A 41 -8.57 4.96 -1.42
N ILE A 42 -7.83 3.95 -0.98
CA ILE A 42 -8.15 3.21 0.25
C ILE A 42 -8.02 4.14 1.47
N GLU A 43 -6.98 4.97 1.53
CA GLU A 43 -6.82 6.01 2.56
C GLU A 43 -8.02 6.98 2.55
N GLU A 44 -8.42 7.46 1.37
CA GLU A 44 -9.60 8.33 1.22
C GLU A 44 -10.91 7.63 1.65
N GLU A 45 -11.08 6.34 1.34
CA GLU A 45 -12.26 5.55 1.68
C GLU A 45 -12.37 5.30 3.20
N LEU A 46 -11.25 4.99 3.86
CA LEU A 46 -11.20 4.75 5.30
C LEU A 46 -11.29 6.04 6.12
N GLY A 47 -10.84 7.17 5.57
CA GLY A 47 -10.87 8.46 6.24
C GLY A 47 -10.18 8.43 7.60
N GLU A 48 -10.92 8.77 8.66
CA GLU A 48 -10.41 8.81 10.04
C GLU A 48 -10.06 7.43 10.62
N GLU A 49 -10.52 6.34 10.01
CA GLU A 49 -10.16 4.98 10.42
C GLU A 49 -8.80 4.53 9.84
N SER A 50 -8.21 5.31 8.92
CA SER A 50 -6.90 5.02 8.36
C SER A 50 -5.77 5.47 9.30
N GLU A 51 -4.72 4.65 9.41
CA GLU A 51 -3.50 5.00 10.12
C GLU A 51 -2.28 4.76 9.24
N TYR A 52 -1.41 5.77 9.14
CA TYR A 52 -0.13 5.65 8.44
C TYR A 52 0.96 5.10 9.36
N PRO A 53 1.56 3.93 9.06
CA PRO A 53 2.58 3.31 9.91
C PRO A 53 3.83 4.14 10.21
N GLY A 54 4.19 5.10 9.35
CA GLY A 54 5.36 5.95 9.58
C GLY A 54 6.66 5.19 9.88
N ILE A 55 7.33 5.59 10.97
CA ILE A 55 8.57 4.96 11.45
C ILE A 55 8.36 3.53 11.96
N ASP A 56 7.13 3.22 12.30
CA ASP A 56 6.64 2.04 12.98
C ASP A 56 6.19 0.95 11.97
N PHE A 57 6.59 1.09 10.71
CA PHE A 57 6.27 0.21 9.58
C PHE A 57 6.58 -1.28 9.77
N ARG A 58 7.38 -1.65 10.79
CA ARG A 58 7.65 -3.05 11.15
C ARG A 58 6.60 -3.65 12.10
N MET A 59 5.70 -2.84 12.65
CA MET A 59 4.65 -3.26 13.58
C MET A 59 5.20 -3.97 14.82
N ASP A 60 6.40 -3.58 15.28
CA ASP A 60 7.14 -4.27 16.35
C ASP A 60 6.45 -4.16 17.74
N TYR A 61 5.39 -3.36 17.87
CA TYR A 61 4.61 -3.12 19.10
C TYR A 61 3.33 -3.96 19.19
N LEU A 62 3.01 -4.76 18.16
CA LEU A 62 1.87 -5.69 18.16
C LEU A 62 2.28 -7.14 18.51
N ALA A 63 3.53 -7.35 18.96
CA ALA A 63 4.08 -8.64 19.39
C ALA A 63 4.21 -8.77 20.91
#